data_AF-A0A924ZX19-F1
#
_entry.id   AF-A0A924ZX19-F1
#
_cell.length_a   1.000
_cell.length_b   1.000
_cell.length_c   1.000
_cell.angle_alpha   90.00
_cell.angle_beta   90.00
_cell.angle_gamma   90.00
#
_symmetry.space_group_name_H-M   'P 1'
#
loop_
_entity.id
_entity.type
_entity.pdbx_description
1 polymer ?
#
loop_
_entity_poly.entity_id
_entity_poly.type
_entity_poly.pdbx_seq_one_letter_code
_entity_poly.pdbx_strand_id
1 'polypeptide(L)'
;MRKHLLFLFAVSIALFLANLPAFAQKKLIKKMFSNAADTTRSSSFLALPVLGYAQETGLEFGAVSLYSFYTDRKDTLTRASRLTGVATFTTKSQSNFQ
;
A
#
# COMPACT_ATOMS: atom_id res chain seq x y z
N MET A 1 14.21 -48.88 -16.13
CA MET A 1 12.80 -48.48 -16.36
C MET A 1 12.24 -47.56 -15.27
N ARG A 2 12.34 -47.89 -13.98
CA ARG A 2 11.75 -47.06 -12.88
C ARG A 2 12.27 -45.61 -12.79
N LYS A 3 13.56 -45.37 -13.06
CA LYS A 3 14.16 -44.02 -13.01
C LYS A 3 13.63 -43.07 -14.10
N HIS A 4 13.36 -43.58 -15.30
CA HIS A 4 12.76 -42.80 -16.39
C HIS A 4 11.29 -42.46 -16.09
N LEU A 5 10.57 -43.37 -15.44
CA LEU A 5 9.19 -43.11 -15.01
C LEU A 5 9.12 -42.00 -13.97
N LEU A 6 10.04 -42.01 -12.99
CA LEU A 6 10.14 -40.95 -11.99
C LEU A 6 10.52 -39.59 -12.61
N PHE A 7 11.40 -39.59 -13.62
CA PHE A 7 11.77 -38.39 -14.36
C PHE A 7 10.58 -37.80 -15.12
N LEU A 8 9.83 -38.64 -15.85
CA LEU A 8 8.62 -38.19 -16.57
C LEU A 8 7.55 -37.64 -15.62
N PHE A 9 7.39 -38.25 -14.45
CA PHE A 9 6.47 -37.78 -13.43
C PHE A 9 6.89 -36.41 -12.86
N ALA A 10 8.18 -36.21 -12.59
CA ALA A 10 8.71 -34.92 -12.13
C ALA A 10 8.55 -33.81 -13.17
N VAL A 11 8.75 -34.12 -14.47
CA VAL A 11 8.54 -33.16 -15.57
C VAL A 11 7.06 -32.76 -15.68
N SER A 12 6.14 -33.71 -15.54
CA SER A 12 4.69 -33.43 -15.55
C SER A 12 4.26 -32.52 -14.40
N ILE A 13 4.80 -32.75 -13.20
CA ILE A 13 4.56 -31.89 -12.03
C ILE A 13 5.12 -30.48 -12.27
N ALA A 14 6.33 -30.34 -12.81
CA ALA A 14 6.92 -29.04 -13.09
C ALA A 14 6.09 -28.23 -14.11
N LEU A 15 5.57 -28.89 -15.15
CA LEU A 15 4.68 -28.28 -16.14
C LEU A 15 3.34 -27.85 -15.52
N PHE A 16 2.80 -28.62 -14.57
CA PHE A 16 1.59 -28.25 -13.85
C PHE A 16 1.80 -27.03 -12.95
N LEU A 17 2.91 -26.97 -12.21
CA LEU A 17 3.25 -25.82 -11.34
C LEU A 17 3.49 -24.54 -12.15
N ALA A 18 4.02 -24.64 -13.36
CA ALA A 18 4.24 -23.48 -14.24
C ALA A 18 2.94 -22.78 -14.68
N ASN A 19 1.77 -23.43 -14.56
CA ASN A 19 0.47 -22.88 -14.95
C ASN A 19 -0.27 -22.15 -13.80
N LEU A 20 0.20 -22.27 -12.55
CA LEU A 20 -0.37 -21.55 -11.39
C LEU A 20 -0.44 -20.00 -11.54
N PRO A 21 0.56 -19.29 -12.11
CA PRO A 21 0.52 -17.83 -12.19
C PRO A 21 -0.54 -17.28 -13.17
N ALA A 22 -1.09 -18.11 -14.07
CA ALA A 22 -2.06 -17.68 -15.08
C ALA A 22 -3.36 -17.11 -14.47
N PHE A 23 -3.76 -17.60 -13.29
CA PHE A 23 -4.97 -17.11 -12.62
C PHE A 23 -4.78 -15.71 -11.99
N ALA A 24 -3.58 -15.40 -11.50
CA ALA A 24 -3.25 -14.09 -10.93
C ALA A 24 -3.16 -13.00 -12.01
N GLN A 25 -2.71 -13.35 -13.22
CA GLN A 25 -2.58 -12.43 -14.34
C GLN A 25 -3.91 -11.83 -14.79
N LYS A 26 -4.99 -12.63 -14.84
CA LYS A 26 -6.32 -12.15 -15.29
C LYS A 26 -6.87 -11.02 -14.41
N LYS A 27 -6.65 -11.10 -13.09
CA LYS A 27 -7.06 -10.04 -12.14
C LYS A 27 -6.25 -8.76 -12.35
N LEU A 28 -4.94 -8.88 -12.58
CA LEU A 28 -4.07 -7.74 -12.81
C LEU A 28 -4.38 -7.05 -14.14
N ILE A 29 -4.53 -7.81 -15.23
CA ILE A 29 -4.91 -7.30 -16.55
C ILE A 29 -6.26 -6.58 -16.45
N LYS A 30 -7.27 -7.19 -15.81
CA LYS A 30 -8.56 -6.55 -15.58
C LYS A 30 -8.42 -5.28 -14.74
N LYS A 31 -7.57 -5.25 -13.72
CA LYS A 31 -7.34 -4.05 -12.89
C LYS A 31 -6.64 -2.92 -13.67
N MET A 32 -5.73 -3.25 -14.59
CA MET A 32 -4.94 -2.26 -15.33
C MET A 32 -5.66 -1.72 -16.57
N PHE A 33 -6.50 -2.53 -17.24
CA PHE A 33 -7.08 -2.19 -18.55
C PHE A 33 -8.62 -2.11 -18.56
N SER A 34 -9.29 -2.24 -17.42
CA SER A 34 -10.75 -2.12 -17.33
C SER A 34 -11.20 -0.65 -17.27
N ASN A 35 -12.19 -0.29 -18.11
CA ASN A 35 -12.92 0.99 -18.03
C ASN A 35 -14.06 0.99 -16.99
N ALA A 36 -14.27 -0.12 -16.26
CA ALA A 36 -15.22 -0.14 -15.15
C ALA A 36 -14.81 0.88 -14.08
N ALA A 37 -15.79 1.57 -13.49
CA ALA A 37 -15.58 2.58 -12.46
C ALA A 37 -14.58 2.07 -11.40
N ASP A 38 -13.49 2.82 -11.25
CA ASP A 38 -12.37 2.43 -10.41
C ASP A 38 -12.78 2.45 -8.93
N THR A 39 -13.17 1.28 -8.40
CA THR A 39 -13.51 1.08 -6.99
C THR A 39 -12.28 1.16 -6.07
N THR A 40 -11.06 1.33 -6.60
CA THR A 40 -9.87 1.59 -5.77
C THR A 40 -9.79 3.01 -5.24
N ARG A 41 -10.68 3.92 -5.68
CA ARG A 41 -10.84 5.26 -5.08
C ARG A 41 -11.53 5.18 -3.72
N SER A 42 -10.80 4.68 -2.73
CA SER A 42 -11.21 4.61 -1.33
C SER A 42 -10.53 5.68 -0.49
N SER A 43 -11.11 5.97 0.68
CA SER A 43 -10.43 6.78 1.69
C SER A 43 -9.28 5.98 2.30
N SER A 44 -8.15 6.65 2.53
CA SER A 44 -6.97 6.07 3.17
C SER A 44 -6.62 6.88 4.41
N PHE A 45 -6.33 6.20 5.52
CA PHE A 45 -5.86 6.81 6.76
C PHE A 45 -4.50 6.21 7.12
N LEU A 46 -3.49 7.07 7.26
CA LEU A 46 -2.14 6.68 7.62
C LEU A 46 -1.70 7.49 8.84
N ALA A 47 -1.54 6.82 9.97
CA ALA A 47 -0.92 7.39 11.16
C ALA A 47 0.53 6.90 11.24
N LEU A 48 1.48 7.83 11.35
CA LEU A 48 2.90 7.57 11.46
C LEU A 48 3.42 8.15 12.78
N PRO A 49 4.17 7.37 13.58
CA PRO A 49 4.90 7.94 14.70
C PRO A 49 6.00 8.87 14.18
N VAL A 50 6.26 9.93 14.93
CA VAL A 50 7.36 10.86 14.68
C VAL A 50 8.37 10.69 15.81
N LEU A 51 9.64 10.52 15.44
CA LEU A 51 10.77 10.52 16.36
C LEU A 51 11.90 11.29 15.70
N GLY A 52 12.46 12.26 16.40
CA GLY A 52 13.54 13.11 15.91
C GLY A 52 14.41 13.61 17.05
N TYR A 53 15.56 14.20 16.70
CA TYR A 53 16.42 14.87 17.65
C TYR A 53 17.03 16.10 16.99
N ALA A 54 16.98 17.23 17.68
CA ALA A 54 17.70 18.44 17.29
C ALA A 54 18.42 19.02 18.50
N GLN A 55 19.59 19.64 18.28
CA GLN A 55 20.38 20.23 19.36
C GLN A 55 19.61 21.35 20.09
N GLU A 56 18.76 22.08 19.36
CA GLU A 56 18.02 23.24 19.88
C GLU A 56 16.74 22.86 20.64
N THR A 57 16.09 21.75 20.28
CA THR A 57 14.78 21.35 20.83
C THR A 57 14.84 20.04 21.63
N GLY A 58 15.97 19.33 21.57
CA GLY A 58 16.15 18.01 22.20
C GLY A 58 15.49 16.90 21.39
N LEU A 59 15.07 15.85 22.10
CA LEU A 59 14.34 14.73 21.50
C LEU A 59 12.90 15.15 21.20
N GLU A 60 12.48 14.98 19.97
CA GLU A 60 11.13 15.22 19.46
C GLU A 60 10.41 13.89 19.27
N PHE A 61 9.17 13.81 19.74
CA PHE A 61 8.34 12.63 19.64
C PHE A 61 6.88 13.01 19.47
N GLY A 62 6.12 12.20 18.74
CA GLY A 62 4.72 12.47 18.49
C GLY A 62 4.14 11.59 17.41
N ALA A 63 3.12 12.10 16.72
CA ALA A 63 2.49 11.41 15.61
C ALA A 63 2.04 12.40 14.53
N VAL A 64 2.05 11.93 13.29
CA VAL A 64 1.39 12.58 12.16
C VAL A 64 0.32 11.65 11.60
N SER A 65 -0.81 12.21 11.24
CA SER A 65 -1.94 11.52 10.63
C SER A 65 -2.22 12.12 9.27
N LEU A 66 -2.45 11.26 8.28
CA LEU A 66 -2.78 11.65 6.91
C LEU A 66 -4.07 10.93 6.53
N TYR A 67 -5.13 11.69 6.34
CA TYR A 67 -6.42 11.19 5.87
C TYR A 67 -6.66 11.69 4.44
N SER A 68 -6.65 10.76 3.47
CA SER A 68 -6.92 11.06 2.06
C SER A 68 -8.32 10.56 1.71
N PHE A 69 -9.15 11.40 1.11
CA PHE A 69 -10.52 11.06 0.74
C PHE A 69 -10.91 11.72 -0.59
N TYR A 70 -11.99 11.22 -1.20
CA TYR A 70 -12.56 11.77 -2.43
C TYR A 70 -13.93 12.34 -2.11
N THR A 71 -14.12 13.64 -2.37
CA THR A 71 -15.41 14.32 -2.17
C THR A 71 -16.45 13.81 -3.16
N ASP A 72 -16.07 13.67 -4.43
CA ASP A 72 -16.85 12.96 -5.44
C ASP A 72 -16.03 11.80 -6.00
N ARG A 73 -16.55 10.57 -5.83
CA ARG A 73 -15.92 9.34 -6.32
C ARG A 73 -16.25 9.03 -7.77
N LYS A 74 -17.29 9.66 -8.33
CA LYS A 74 -17.76 9.44 -9.70
C LYS A 74 -17.00 10.31 -10.70
N ASP A 75 -16.60 11.50 -10.28
CA ASP A 75 -15.80 12.40 -11.12
C ASP A 75 -14.35 11.90 -11.24
N THR A 76 -13.94 11.53 -12.45
CA THR A 76 -12.60 11.03 -12.75
C THR A 76 -11.54 12.11 -12.78
N LEU A 77 -11.92 13.38 -12.94
CA LEU A 77 -11.03 14.55 -13.02
C LEU A 77 -10.68 15.11 -11.65
N THR A 78 -11.52 14.88 -10.65
CA THR A 78 -11.30 15.36 -9.29
C THR A 78 -10.18 14.57 -8.57
N ARG A 79 -9.25 15.31 -7.95
CA ARG A 79 -8.16 14.74 -7.14
C ARG A 79 -8.63 14.41 -5.71
N ALA A 80 -7.90 13.51 -5.05
CA ALA A 80 -8.10 13.21 -3.63
C ALA A 80 -7.82 14.45 -2.77
N SER A 81 -8.77 14.80 -1.91
CA SER A 81 -8.60 15.75 -0.81
C SER A 81 -7.82 15.09 0.32
N ARG A 82 -7.05 15.89 1.07
CA ARG A 82 -6.23 15.41 2.18
C ARG A 82 -6.42 16.29 3.41
N LEU A 83 -6.56 15.64 4.57
CA LEU A 83 -6.40 16.24 5.88
C LEU A 83 -5.11 15.69 6.48
N THR A 84 -4.30 16.58 7.03
CA THR A 84 -3.10 16.22 7.78
C THR A 84 -3.29 16.70 9.20
N GLY A 85 -2.98 15.87 10.18
CA GLY A 85 -2.93 16.25 11.58
C GLY A 85 -1.55 15.94 12.14
N VAL A 86 -0.85 16.95 12.64
CA VAL A 86 0.48 16.82 13.27
C VAL A 86 0.34 17.13 14.74
N ALA A 87 0.94 16.30 15.59
CA ALA A 87 1.10 16.57 17.01
C ALA A 87 2.47 16.06 17.46
N THR A 88 3.41 16.97 17.71
CA THR A 88 4.74 16.61 18.21
C THR A 88 5.10 17.43 19.45
N PHE A 89 5.89 16.80 20.31
CA PHE A 89 6.38 17.34 21.57
C PHE A 89 7.88 17.14 21.65
N THR A 90 8.57 18.09 22.28
CA THR A 90 10.01 18.02 22.46
C THR A 90 10.38 17.96 23.94
N THR A 91 11.55 17.39 24.26
CA THR A 91 12.07 17.36 25.64
C THR A 91 12.30 18.76 26.21
N LYS A 92 12.51 19.76 25.36
CA LYS A 92 12.63 21.18 25.75
C LYS A 92 11.27 21.89 25.82
N SER A 93 10.17 21.15 26.01
CA SER A 93 8.82 21.67 26.22
C SER A 93 8.26 22.50 25.06
N GLN A 94 8.71 22.23 23.83
CA GLN A 94 8.12 22.82 22.63
C GLN A 94 7.05 21.86 22.08
N SER A 95 5.98 22.40 21.53
CA SER A 95 4.89 21.62 20.94
C SER A 95 4.51 22.16 19.57
N ASN A 96 4.23 21.25 18.64
CA ASN A 96 3.82 21.57 17.28
C ASN A 96 2.49 20.88 16.97
N PHE A 97 1.49 21.67 16.61
CA PHE A 97 0.16 21.19 16.21
C PHE A 97 -0.24 21.85 14.89
N GLN A 98 -0.57 21.04 13.88
CA GLN A 98 -0.98 21.49 12.54
C GLN A 98 -2.10 20.61 11.99
#